data_AF-A0A846CAA5-F1
#
_entry.id   AF-A0A846CAA5-F1
#
_cell.length_a   1.000
_cell.length_b   1.000
_cell.length_c   1.000
_cell.angle_alpha   90.00
_cell.angle_beta   90.00
_cell.angle_gamma   90.00
#
_symmetry.space_group_name_H-M   'P 1'
#
loop_
_entity.id
_entity.type
_entity.pdbx_description
1 polymer ?
#
loop_
_entity_poly.entity_id
_entity_poly.type
_entity_poly.pdbx_seq_one_letter_code
_entity_poly.pdbx_strand_id
1 'polypeptide(L)' 'LVQEVFEDWQLDDPDGQPIEEFRRIRDEIKERVSNLIVSMSNK' A
#
# COMPACT_ATOMS: atom_id res chain seq x y z
N LEU A 1 18.96 -3.00 12.05
CA LEU A 1 19.12 -3.16 10.58
C LEU A 1 18.17 -2.19 9.94
N VAL A 2 18.65 -1.24 9.13
CA VAL A 2 17.80 -0.29 8.42
C VAL A 2 17.62 -0.81 7.00
N GLN A 3 16.38 -0.92 6.55
CA GLN A 3 16.06 -1.30 5.18
C GLN A 3 16.35 -0.09 4.29
N GLU A 4 17.00 -0.30 3.12
CA GLU A 4 17.31 0.80 2.19
C GLU A 4 16.08 1.58 1.71
N VAL A 5 14.91 0.93 1.74
CA VAL A 5 13.63 1.51 1.31
C VAL A 5 12.65 1.40 2.47
N PHE A 6 12.13 2.55 2.90
CA PHE A 6 11.08 2.69 3.90
C PHE A 6 10.08 3.73 3.42
N GLU A 7 8.80 3.38 3.41
CA GLU A 7 7.71 4.26 3.01
C GLU A 7 6.60 4.20 4.05
N ASP A 8 6.14 5.38 4.50
CA ASP A 8 4.91 5.50 5.26
C ASP A 8 3.77 5.83 4.28
N TRP A 9 2.77 4.97 4.23
CA TRP A 9 1.69 5.04 3.26
C TRP A 9 0.49 5.86 3.73
N GLN A 10 0.40 6.20 5.02
CA GLN A 10 -0.65 7.05 5.59
C GLN A 10 -2.07 6.66 5.13
N LEU A 11 -2.37 5.36 5.10
CA LEU A 11 -3.69 4.85 4.73
C LEU A 11 -4.64 4.96 5.93
N ASP A 12 -5.86 5.38 5.66
CA ASP A 12 -6.92 5.40 6.68
C ASP A 12 -7.31 3.98 7.10
N ASP A 13 -7.80 3.83 8.34
CA ASP A 13 -8.39 2.57 8.79
C ASP A 13 -9.82 2.45 8.25
N PRO A 14 -10.13 1.44 7.40
CA PRO A 14 -11.48 1.25 6.90
C PRO A 14 -12.44 0.67 7.95
N ASP A 15 -11.99 0.26 9.15
CA ASP A 15 -12.90 -0.32 10.15
C ASP A 15 -14.08 0.62 10.47
N GLY A 16 -15.29 0.04 10.48
CA GLY A 16 -16.54 0.79 10.62
C GLY A 16 -16.97 1.63 9.41
N GLN A 17 -16.23 1.64 8.30
CA GLN A 17 -16.59 2.36 7.07
C GLN A 17 -17.44 1.48 6.10
N PRO A 18 -18.12 2.09 5.11
CA PRO A 18 -18.80 1.36 4.05
C PRO A 18 -17.85 0.48 3.21
N ILE A 19 -18.41 -0.53 2.55
CA ILE A 19 -17.63 -1.50 1.74
C ILE A 19 -16.87 -0.84 0.58
N GLU A 20 -17.36 0.29 0.09
CA GLU A 20 -16.71 1.11 -0.93
C GLU A 20 -15.35 1.64 -0.46
N GLU A 21 -15.25 2.04 0.81
CA GLU A 21 -14.03 2.56 1.40
C GLU A 21 -12.98 1.44 1.56
N PHE A 22 -13.41 0.26 2.03
CA PHE A 22 -12.58 -0.94 2.04
C PHE A 22 -12.02 -1.27 0.66
N ARG A 23 -12.87 -1.20 -0.39
CA ARG A 23 -12.44 -1.47 -1.77
C ARG A 23 -11.44 -0.44 -2.25
N ARG A 24 -11.68 0.85 -1.99
CA ARG A 24 -10.78 1.95 -2.34
C ARG A 24 -9.39 1.72 -1.73
N ILE A 25 -9.32 1.49 -0.41
CA ILE A 25 -8.06 1.31 0.30
C ILE A 25 -7.35 0.03 -0.14
N ARG A 26 -8.08 -1.07 -0.35
CA ARG A 26 -7.51 -2.31 -0.90
C ARG A 26 -6.87 -2.09 -2.27
N ASP A 27 -7.54 -1.36 -3.15
CA ASP A 27 -7.06 -1.13 -4.52
C ASP A 27 -5.82 -0.22 -4.51
N GLU A 28 -5.78 0.78 -3.62
CA GLU A 28 -4.61 1.62 -3.37
C GLU A 28 -3.42 0.82 -2.82
N ILE A 29 -3.64 -0.07 -1.85
CA ILE A 29 -2.60 -0.99 -1.35
C ILE A 29 -2.06 -1.86 -2.49
N LYS A 30 -2.94 -2.40 -3.33
CA LYS A 30 -2.56 -3.27 -4.45
C LYS A 30 -1.63 -2.54 -5.42
N GLU A 31 -1.94 -1.30 -5.77
CA GLU A 31 -1.10 -0.48 -6.65
C GLU A 31 0.29 -0.24 -6.05
N ARG A 32 0.34 0.24 -4.80
CA ARG A 32 1.60 0.56 -4.11
C ARG A 32 2.48 -0.68 -3.95
N VAL A 33 1.91 -1.82 -3.55
CA VAL A 33 2.64 -3.10 -3.45
C VAL A 33 3.18 -3.55 -4.81
N SER A 34 2.37 -3.45 -5.87
CA SER A 34 2.79 -3.84 -7.22
C SER A 34 3.99 -2.99 -7.68
N ASN A 35 3.92 -1.67 -7.47
CA ASN A 35 5.00 -0.74 -7.80
C ASN A 35 6.27 -1.03 -6.98
N LEU A 36 6.12 -1.30 -5.68
CA LEU A 36 7.25 -1.65 -4.82
C LEU A 36 7.96 -2.92 -5.32
N ILE A 37 7.22 -3.98 -5.64
CA ILE A 37 7.79 -5.23 -6.17
C ILE A 37 8.55 -4.98 -7.48
N VAL A 38 7.98 -4.18 -8.40
CA VAL A 38 8.64 -3.80 -9.65
C VAL A 38 9.93 -3.04 -9.37
N SER A 39 9.90 -2.08 -8.44
CA SER A 39 11.09 -1.28 -8.07
C SER A 39 12.21 -2.14 -7.48
N MET A 40 11.86 -3.19 -6.73
CA MET A 40 12.80 -4.13 -6.14
C MET A 40 13.33 -5.16 -7.13
N SER A 41 12.53 -5.53 -8.14
CA SER A 41 12.92 -6.50 -9.17
C SER A 41 13.77 -5.87 -10.28
N ASN A 42 13.65 -4.56 -10.48
CA ASN A 42 14.46 -3.79 -11.42
C ASN A 42 15.75 -3.21 -10.79
N LYS A 43 16.04 -3.55 -9.54
CA LYS A 43 17.35 -3.33 -8.89
C LYS A 43 18.26 -4.52 -9.15
#